data_AF-A0A269TKR7-F1
#
_entry.id   AF-A0A269TKR7-F1
#
_cell.length_a   1.000
_cell.length_b   1.000
_cell.length_c   1.000
_cell.angle_alpha   90.00
_cell.angle_beta   90.00
_cell.angle_gamma   90.00
#
_symmetry.space_group_name_H-M   'P 1'
#
loop_
_entity.id
_entity.type
_entity.pdbx_description
1 polymer ?
#
loop_
_entity_poly.entity_id
_entity_poly.type
_entity_poly.pdbx_seq_one_letter_code
_entity_poly.pdbx_strand_id
1 'polypeptide(L)'
;MQSDDRKVYLKGAFGCFTKEKMIIILKNSVIDESVISKLQDPKVKNKARVRNIIKKIYNLISDNRIALKNGKYVFLENSVTLDPSTSGELILGRVNNGKVEWKNNENKTIKELFY
;
A
#
# COMPACT_ATOMS: atom_id res chain seq x y z
N MET A 1 -7.37 24.68 10.48
CA MET A 1 -6.43 23.95 9.60
C MET A 1 -7.28 22.98 8.80
N GLN A 2 -7.56 23.25 7.52
CA GLN A 2 -8.36 22.34 6.69
C GLN A 2 -7.60 21.01 6.58
N SER A 3 -8.24 19.92 7.01
CA SER A 3 -7.75 18.57 6.73
C SER A 3 -7.69 18.41 5.20
N ASP A 4 -6.53 18.03 4.69
CA ASP A 4 -6.42 17.62 3.29
C ASP A 4 -7.01 16.22 3.19
N ASP A 5 -8.31 16.13 2.85
CA ASP A 5 -9.07 14.87 2.77
C ASP A 5 -8.48 13.87 1.77
N ARG A 6 -7.50 14.29 0.96
CA ARG A 6 -6.75 13.41 0.06
C ARG A 6 -5.66 12.62 0.75
N LYS A 7 -5.20 13.06 1.93
CA LYS A 7 -4.23 12.30 2.74
C LYS A 7 -4.93 11.12 3.37
N VAL A 8 -4.46 9.92 3.02
CA VAL A 8 -5.04 8.67 3.47
C VAL A 8 -3.98 7.76 4.09
N TYR A 9 -4.43 6.88 4.96
CA TYR A 9 -3.62 6.04 5.82
C TYR A 9 -4.10 4.58 5.69
N LEU A 10 -3.14 3.65 5.72
CA LEU A 10 -3.42 2.22 5.71
C LEU A 10 -2.31 1.46 6.45
N LYS A 11 -2.58 0.95 7.65
CA LYS A 11 -1.64 0.10 8.43
C LYS A 11 -0.21 0.68 8.53
N GLY A 12 -0.11 1.98 8.77
CA GLY A 12 1.17 2.70 8.88
C GLY A 12 1.73 3.21 7.55
N ALA A 13 1.13 2.84 6.42
CA ALA A 13 1.38 3.49 5.14
C ALA A 13 0.63 4.82 5.04
N PHE A 14 1.23 5.76 4.31
CA PHE A 14 0.69 7.08 4.04
C PHE A 14 0.54 7.26 2.53
N GLY A 15 -0.59 7.80 2.10
CA GLY A 15 -0.90 8.00 0.69
C GLY A 15 -1.60 9.31 0.42
N CYS A 16 -1.59 9.71 -0.84
CA CYS A 16 -2.41 10.81 -1.35
C CYS A 16 -3.34 10.27 -2.44
N PHE A 17 -4.65 10.44 -2.26
CA PHE A 17 -5.67 10.11 -3.25
C PHE A 17 -5.80 11.24 -4.27
N THR A 18 -5.61 10.91 -5.55
CA THR A 18 -5.60 11.92 -6.62
C THR A 18 -6.98 12.10 -7.25
N LYS A 19 -7.15 13.19 -8.02
CA LYS A 19 -8.39 13.43 -8.77
C LYS A 19 -8.65 12.33 -9.82
N GLU A 20 -7.57 11.73 -10.33
CA GLU A 20 -7.56 10.61 -11.29
C GLU A 20 -7.86 9.26 -10.61
N LYS A 21 -8.26 9.27 -9.33
CA LYS A 21 -8.62 8.09 -8.53
C LYS A 21 -7.44 7.14 -8.31
N MET A 22 -6.22 7.66 -8.31
CA MET A 22 -4.98 6.92 -8.00
C MET A 22 -4.57 7.13 -6.54
N ILE A 23 -3.63 6.31 -6.06
CA ILE A 23 -2.93 6.56 -4.80
C ILE A 23 -1.44 6.77 -5.09
N ILE A 24 -0.90 7.88 -4.62
CA ILE A 24 0.54 8.07 -4.49
C ILE A 24 0.92 7.61 -3.09
N ILE A 25 1.59 6.47 -2.98
CA ILE A 25 2.20 6.02 -1.72
C ILE A 25 3.37 6.95 -1.43
N LEU A 26 3.38 7.58 -0.26
CA LEU A 26 4.40 8.57 0.07
C LEU A 26 5.68 7.89 0.56
N LYS A 27 6.82 8.53 0.30
CA LYS A 27 8.12 8.17 0.88
C LYS A 27 7.99 7.95 2.40
N ASN A 28 8.74 6.99 2.92
CA ASN A 28 8.72 6.51 4.31
C ASN A 28 7.44 5.75 4.73
N SER A 29 6.50 5.50 3.83
CA SER A 29 5.41 4.56 4.09
C SER A 29 5.95 3.16 4.35
N VAL A 30 5.28 2.44 5.25
CA VAL A 30 5.64 1.05 5.58
C VAL A 30 4.71 0.07 4.89
N ILE A 31 5.27 -1.08 4.50
CA ILE A 31 4.49 -2.27 4.17
C ILE A 31 4.12 -2.97 5.48
N ASP A 32 2.89 -3.52 5.53
CA ASP A 32 2.36 -4.25 6.66
C ASP A 32 3.23 -5.47 7.01
N GLU A 33 3.39 -5.75 8.30
CA GLU A 33 4.26 -6.83 8.78
C GLU A 33 3.81 -8.22 8.31
N SER A 34 2.51 -8.41 8.05
CA SER A 34 1.98 -9.67 7.52
C SER A 34 2.48 -10.00 6.12
N VAL A 35 3.10 -9.04 5.43
CA VAL A 35 3.77 -9.26 4.15
C VAL A 35 5.15 -9.88 4.33
N ILE A 36 5.86 -9.59 5.43
CA ILE A 36 7.21 -10.10 5.69
C ILE A 36 7.20 -11.63 5.75
N SER A 37 6.25 -12.19 6.49
CA SER A 37 6.09 -13.65 6.59
C SER A 37 5.76 -14.29 5.24
N LYS A 38 4.98 -13.62 4.38
CA LYS A 38 4.63 -14.10 3.03
C LYS A 38 5.79 -14.02 2.06
N LEU A 39 6.65 -13.00 2.17
CA LEU A 39 7.87 -12.91 1.36
C LEU A 39 8.79 -14.08 1.65
N GLN A 40 8.85 -14.52 2.91
CA GLN A 40 9.67 -15.63 3.37
C GLN A 40 9.04 -17.02 3.15
N ASP A 41 7.78 -17.10 2.76
CA ASP A 41 7.07 -18.38 2.59
C ASP A 41 7.23 -18.95 1.16
N PRO A 42 8.00 -20.04 0.96
CA PRO A 42 8.16 -20.67 -0.35
C PRO A 42 6.89 -21.37 -0.85
N LYS A 43 5.88 -21.54 -0.01
CA LYS A 43 4.60 -22.20 -0.30
C LYS A 43 3.46 -21.21 -0.58
N VAL A 44 3.73 -19.95 -0.95
CA VAL A 44 2.71 -19.02 -1.51
C VAL A 44 2.22 -19.56 -2.87
N LYS A 45 1.52 -20.69 -2.84
CA LYS A 45 1.03 -21.50 -3.96
C LYS A 45 -0.46 -21.30 -4.21
N ASN A 46 -1.18 -20.62 -3.33
CA ASN A 46 -2.64 -20.78 -3.32
C ASN A 46 -3.46 -19.77 -4.13
N LYS A 47 -2.95 -18.61 -4.59
CA LYS A 47 -3.70 -17.73 -5.52
C LYS A 47 -2.77 -16.94 -6.43
N ALA A 48 -2.97 -17.02 -7.75
CA ALA A 48 -2.15 -16.31 -8.75
C ALA A 48 -2.06 -14.80 -8.48
N ARG A 49 -3.15 -14.17 -8.03
CA ARG A 49 -3.18 -12.74 -7.66
C ARG A 49 -2.24 -12.41 -6.51
N VAL A 50 -2.20 -13.21 -5.45
CA VAL A 50 -1.28 -13.00 -4.32
C VAL A 50 0.17 -13.17 -4.77
N ARG A 51 0.48 -14.15 -5.62
CA ARG A 51 1.82 -14.28 -6.21
C ARG A 51 2.23 -13.04 -7.00
N ASN A 52 1.33 -12.47 -7.79
CA ASN A 52 1.61 -11.25 -8.54
C ASN A 52 1.87 -10.04 -7.62
N ILE A 53 1.13 -9.93 -6.51
CA ILE A 53 1.38 -8.89 -5.50
C ILE A 53 2.78 -9.04 -4.91
N ILE A 54 3.13 -10.25 -4.46
CA ILE A 54 4.45 -10.55 -3.89
C ILE A 54 5.57 -10.30 -4.90
N LYS A 55 5.39 -10.69 -6.17
CA LYS A 55 6.35 -10.40 -7.25
C LYS A 55 6.55 -8.89 -7.45
N LYS A 56 5.48 -8.08 -7.42
CA LYS A 56 5.62 -6.62 -7.50
C LYS A 56 6.44 -6.06 -6.34
N ILE A 57 6.23 -6.56 -5.12
CA ILE A 57 7.01 -6.13 -3.95
C ILE A 57 8.48 -6.52 -4.11
N TYR A 58 8.78 -7.73 -4.58
CA TYR A 58 10.15 -8.15 -4.89
C TYR A 58 10.81 -7.24 -5.93
N ASN A 59 10.10 -6.88 -7.00
CA ASN A 59 10.63 -5.96 -8.00
C ASN A 59 10.93 -4.58 -7.39
N LEU A 60 10.05 -4.05 -6.53
CA LEU A 60 10.30 -2.78 -5.85
C LEU A 60 11.51 -2.84 -4.91
N ILE A 61 11.77 -4.00 -4.30
CA ILE A 61 12.97 -4.24 -3.49
C ILE A 61 14.21 -4.31 -4.39
N SER A 62 14.18 -5.07 -5.50
CA SER A 62 15.31 -5.18 -6.42
C SER A 62 15.68 -3.86 -7.08
N ASP A 63 14.69 -3.01 -7.32
CA ASP A 63 14.86 -1.70 -7.95
C ASP A 63 15.31 -0.62 -6.93
N ASN A 64 15.63 -0.98 -5.69
CA ASN A 64 15.99 -0.05 -4.60
C ASN A 64 14.92 1.02 -4.32
N ARG A 65 13.64 0.70 -4.56
CA ARG A 65 12.49 1.58 -4.25
C ARG A 65 11.90 1.30 -2.88
N ILE A 66 12.18 0.12 -2.34
CA ILE A 66 11.81 -0.32 -1.00
C ILE A 66 13.04 -0.91 -0.31
N ALA A 67 13.23 -0.61 0.98
CA ALA A 67 14.30 -1.21 1.78
C ALA A 67 13.80 -1.71 3.13
N LEU A 68 14.43 -2.76 3.66
CA LEU A 68 14.21 -3.23 5.02
C LEU A 68 14.92 -2.29 6.01
N LYS A 69 14.15 -1.59 6.85
CA LYS A 69 14.66 -0.71 7.91
C LYS A 69 13.93 -1.04 9.21
N ASN A 70 14.69 -1.30 10.28
CA ASN A 70 14.14 -1.63 11.61
C ASN A 70 13.07 -2.75 11.56
N GLY A 71 13.33 -3.79 10.77
CA GLY A 71 12.41 -4.93 10.62
C GLY A 71 11.15 -4.65 9.80
N LYS A 72 11.03 -3.50 9.12
CA LYS A 72 9.90 -3.16 8.25
C LYS A 72 10.37 -2.79 6.85
N TYR A 73 9.60 -3.15 5.84
CA TYR A 73 9.86 -2.69 4.47
C TYR A 73 9.31 -1.27 4.31
N VAL A 74 10.16 -0.36 3.86
CA VAL A 74 9.87 1.08 3.78
C VAL A 74 10.09 1.59 2.36
N PHE A 75 9.14 2.37 1.84
CA PHE A 75 9.27 3.06 0.57
C PHE A 75 10.34 4.16 0.65
N LEU A 76 11.31 4.12 -0.25
CA LEU A 76 12.43 5.07 -0.30
C LEU A 76 12.09 6.37 -1.06
N GLU A 77 11.04 6.33 -1.86
CA GLU A 77 10.51 7.42 -2.68
C GLU A 77 8.99 7.33 -2.79
N ASN A 78 8.37 8.34 -3.40
CA ASN A 78 6.95 8.28 -3.72
C ASN A 78 6.69 7.22 -4.79
N SER A 79 5.63 6.43 -4.64
CA SER A 79 5.25 5.39 -5.60
C SER A 79 3.82 5.61 -6.08
N VAL A 80 3.68 5.87 -7.37
CA VAL A 80 2.38 6.01 -8.02
C VAL A 80 1.77 4.63 -8.26
N THR A 81 0.49 4.48 -7.96
CA THR A 81 -0.27 3.25 -8.18
C THR A 81 -1.52 3.54 -8.99
N LEU A 82 -2.01 2.51 -9.68
CA LEU A 82 -3.13 2.66 -10.63
C LEU A 82 -4.46 2.98 -9.94
N ASP A 83 -4.67 2.48 -8.73
CA ASP A 83 -5.93 2.61 -8.00
C ASP A 83 -5.74 2.28 -6.50
N PRO A 84 -6.70 2.61 -5.63
CA PRO A 84 -6.59 2.38 -4.19
C PRO A 84 -6.47 0.92 -3.78
N SER A 85 -7.03 0.00 -4.57
CA SER A 85 -6.92 -1.44 -4.30
C SER A 85 -5.51 -1.92 -4.67
N THR A 86 -4.97 -1.51 -5.81
CA THR A 86 -3.58 -1.82 -6.18
C THR A 86 -2.58 -1.31 -5.13
N SER A 87 -2.75 -0.08 -4.61
CA SER A 87 -1.87 0.41 -3.54
C SER A 87 -2.03 -0.39 -2.25
N GLY A 88 -3.26 -0.67 -1.83
CA GLY A 88 -3.47 -1.39 -0.59
C GLY A 88 -3.09 -2.87 -0.68
N GLU A 89 -3.14 -3.48 -1.86
CA GLU A 89 -2.57 -4.80 -2.13
C GLU A 89 -1.06 -4.82 -1.90
N LEU A 90 -0.33 -3.80 -2.37
CA LEU A 90 1.12 -3.68 -2.13
C LEU A 90 1.44 -3.50 -0.64
N ILE A 91 0.64 -2.72 0.08
CA ILE A 91 0.85 -2.50 1.52
C ILE A 91 0.51 -3.75 2.33
N LEU A 92 -0.58 -4.44 2.03
CA LEU A 92 -1.12 -5.53 2.87
C LEU A 92 -0.68 -6.94 2.41
N GLY A 93 -0.11 -7.07 1.20
CA GLY A 93 0.24 -8.36 0.60
C GLY A 93 -0.96 -9.30 0.46
N ARG A 94 -2.17 -8.76 0.29
CA ARG A 94 -3.42 -9.50 0.07
C ARG A 94 -4.38 -8.67 -0.77
N VAL A 95 -5.32 -9.34 -1.42
CA VAL A 95 -6.47 -8.66 -2.05
C VAL A 95 -7.23 -7.85 -1.00
N ASN A 96 -7.67 -6.67 -1.38
CA ASN A 96 -8.43 -5.79 -0.51
C ASN A 96 -9.47 -4.98 -1.31
N ASN A 97 -10.25 -4.18 -0.60
CA ASN A 97 -11.08 -3.13 -1.19
C ASN A 97 -10.49 -1.78 -0.79
N GLY A 98 -9.67 -1.19 -1.67
CA GLY A 98 -8.94 0.03 -1.34
C GLY A 98 -9.85 1.21 -0.98
N LYS A 99 -11.07 1.28 -1.53
CA LYS A 99 -11.98 2.39 -1.23
C LYS A 99 -12.45 2.42 0.23
N VAL A 100 -12.45 1.27 0.92
CA VAL A 100 -12.91 1.15 2.31
C VAL A 100 -11.77 0.92 3.31
N GLU A 101 -10.61 0.46 2.83
CA GLU A 101 -9.44 0.20 3.67
C GLU A 101 -8.63 1.49 3.92
N TRP A 102 -8.46 2.33 2.89
CA TRP A 102 -7.80 3.62 3.02
C TRP A 102 -8.71 4.64 3.69
N LYS A 103 -8.20 5.30 4.73
CA LYS A 103 -8.95 6.28 5.53
C LYS A 103 -8.18 7.58 5.71
N ASN A 104 -8.86 8.71 5.84
CA ASN A 104 -8.23 9.96 6.29
C ASN A 104 -7.97 9.92 7.82
N ASN A 105 -7.46 11.01 8.37
CA ASN A 105 -7.22 11.18 9.81
C ASN A 105 -8.50 11.21 10.67
N GLU A 106 -9.67 11.37 10.05
CA GLU A 106 -10.99 11.31 10.70
C GLU A 106 -11.62 9.91 10.61
N ASN A 107 -10.87 8.89 10.19
CA ASN A 107 -11.34 7.53 9.93
C ASN A 107 -12.39 7.39 8.81
N LYS A 108 -12.62 8.45 8.01
CA LYS A 108 -13.50 8.39 6.83
C LYS A 108 -12.77 7.71 5.69
N THR A 109 -13.45 6.78 5.04
CA THR A 109 -12.92 6.02 3.91
C THR A 109 -12.88 6.85 2.62
N ILE A 110 -12.05 6.46 1.66
CA ILE A 110 -12.08 7.06 0.30
C ILE A 110 -13.50 6.99 -0.29
N LYS A 111 -14.24 5.90 -0.01
CA LYS A 111 -15.62 5.77 -0.44
C LYS A 111 -16.47 6.91 0.12
N GLU A 112 -16.45 7.15 1.43
CA GLU A 112 -17.26 8.20 2.06
C GLU A 112 -16.86 9.63 1.65
N LEU A 113 -15.59 9.85 1.32
CA LEU A 113 -15.06 11.18 0.99
C LEU A 113 -15.29 11.58 -0.48
N PHE A 114 -15.34 10.60 -1.39
CA PHE A 114 -15.26 10.86 -2.83
C PHE A 114 -16.28 10.09 -3.69
N TYR A 115 -17.18 9.31 -3.09
CA TYR A 115 -18.22 8.53 -3.76
C TYR A 115 -19.56 8.63 -3.04
#